data_AF-A0A528WG39-F1
#
_entry.id   AF-A0A528WG39-F1
#
_cell.length_a   1.000
_cell.length_b   1.000
_cell.length_c   1.000
_cell.angle_alpha   90.00
_cell.angle_beta   90.00
_cell.angle_gamma   90.00
#
_symmetry.space_group_name_H-M   'P 1'
#
loop_
_entity.id
_entity.type
_entity.pdbx_description
1 polymer ?
#
loop_
_entity_poly.entity_id
_entity_poly.type
_entity_poly.pdbx_seq_one_letter_code
_entity_poly.pdbx_strand_id
1 'polypeptide(L)' 'LMFVGLKRQPKQGETFPATLTFEKAGSVTVEFAVEGMGGGMDDHAE' A
#
# COMPACT_ATOMS: atom_id res chain seq x y z
N LEU A 1 -6.61 -1.54 -4.80
CA LEU A 1 -5.73 -0.53 -5.45
C LEU A 1 -4.71 -1.28 -6.29
N MET A 2 -4.25 -0.73 -7.41
CA MET A 2 -3.22 -1.34 -8.24
C MET A 2 -2.11 -0.34 -8.49
N PHE A 3 -0.87 -0.72 -8.18
CA PHE A 3 0.30 0.09 -8.44
C PHE A 3 0.83 -0.21 -9.85
N VAL A 4 0.79 0.76 -10.75
CA VAL A 4 1.23 0.63 -12.15
C VAL A 4 2.33 1.65 -12.47
N GLY A 5 3.24 1.32 -13.38
CA GLY A 5 4.31 2.24 -13.80
C GLY A 5 5.36 2.56 -12.73
N LEU A 6 5.64 1.59 -11.85
CA LEU A 6 6.62 1.76 -10.78
C LEU A 6 8.02 2.06 -11.35
N LYS A 7 8.62 3.19 -10.95
CA LYS A 7 9.98 3.60 -11.37
C LYS A 7 11.07 2.68 -10.82
N ARG A 8 10.78 1.95 -9.75
CA ARG A 8 11.63 0.95 -9.12
C ARG A 8 10.77 -0.13 -8.50
N GLN A 9 11.32 -1.34 -8.41
CA GLN A 9 10.67 -2.41 -7.66
C GLN A 9 10.63 -2.04 -6.16
N PRO A 10 9.47 -2.19 -5.50
CA PRO A 10 9.37 -2.06 -4.05
C PRO A 10 10.22 -3.17 -3.42
N LYS A 11 11.04 -2.84 -2.41
CA LYS A 11 11.86 -3.86 -1.72
C LYS A 11 11.16 -4.31 -0.45
N GLN A 12 11.22 -5.60 -0.16
CA GLN A 12 10.67 -6.18 1.06
C GLN A 12 11.18 -5.44 2.29
N GLY A 13 10.26 -5.10 3.20
CA GLY A 13 10.55 -4.39 4.44
C GLY A 13 10.64 -2.86 4.29
N GLU A 14 10.51 -2.31 3.08
CA GLU A 14 10.30 -0.86 2.90
C GLU A 14 8.82 -0.52 3.18
N THR A 15 8.57 0.65 3.77
CA THR A 15 7.23 1.27 3.78
C THR A 15 7.22 2.48 2.85
N PHE A 16 6.06 2.79 2.28
CA PHE A 16 5.89 4.03 1.53
C PHE A 16 4.53 4.70 1.83
N PRO A 17 4.49 6.03 2.01
CA PRO A 17 3.26 6.77 2.19
C PRO A 17 2.46 6.84 0.90
N ALA A 18 1.14 6.72 0.99
CA ALA A 18 0.22 7.10 -0.06
C ALA A 18 -1.01 7.81 0.51
N THR A 19 -1.62 8.66 -0.31
CA THR A 19 -2.85 9.36 0.05
C THR A 19 -4.04 8.70 -0.65
N LEU A 20 -4.97 8.18 0.15
CA LEU A 20 -6.26 7.67 -0.32
C LEU A 20 -7.27 8.81 -0.31
N THR A 21 -7.81 9.16 -1.47
CA THR A 21 -8.89 10.13 -1.57
C THR A 21 -10.23 9.41 -1.64
N PHE A 22 -11.04 9.59 -0.60
CA PHE A 22 -12.41 9.10 -0.53
C PHE A 22 -13.36 10.24 -0.91
N GLU A 23 -14.32 9.99 -1.81
CA GLU A 23 -15.19 11.04 -2.36
C GLU A 23 -15.97 11.82 -1.31
N LYS A 24 -16.30 11.19 -0.17
CA LYS A 24 -17.09 11.81 0.90
C LYS A 24 -16.28 12.13 2.15
N ALA A 25 -15.23 11.36 2.43
CA ALA A 25 -14.41 11.50 3.63
C ALA A 25 -13.14 12.34 3.42
N GLY A 26 -12.80 12.67 2.18
CA GLY A 26 -11.60 13.44 1.84
C GLY A 26 -10.35 12.57 1.75
N SER A 27 -9.18 13.19 1.93
CA SER A 27 -7.87 12.55 1.77
C SER A 27 -7.35 11.99 3.09
N VAL A 28 -6.92 10.73 3.08
CA VAL A 28 -6.32 10.01 4.21
C VAL A 28 -4.91 9.56 3.82
N THR A 29 -3.91 9.90 4.63
CA THR A 29 -2.54 9.41 4.43
C THR A 29 -2.39 8.06 5.13
N VAL A 30 -1.92 7.05 4.39
CA VAL A 30 -1.66 5.69 4.88
C VAL A 30 -0.24 5.26 4.50
N GLU A 31 0.36 4.39 5.30
CA GLU A 31 1.65 3.76 5.01
C GLU A 31 1.41 2.36 4.45
N PHE A 32 2.00 2.04 3.30
CA PHE A 32 1.98 0.70 2.73
C PHE A 32 3.29 0.00 3.03
N ALA A 33 3.24 -1.15 3.70
CA ALA A 33 4.39 -2.02 3.88
C ALA A 33 4.58 -2.94 2.66
N VAL A 34 5.82 -3.10 2.20
CA VAL A 34 6.17 -4.02 1.12
C VAL A 34 6.50 -5.38 1.71
N GLU A 35 5.64 -6.35 1.45
CA GLU A 35 5.86 -7.75 1.83
C GLU A 35 6.47 -8.56 0.69
N GLY A 36 7.05 -9.72 1.01
CA GLY A 36 7.72 -10.59 0.03
C GLY A 36 6.75 -11.16 -1.01
N MET A 37 7.25 -11.50 -2.21
CA MET A 37 6.44 -12.16 -3.24
C MET A 37 5.94 -13.54 -2.74
N GLY A 38 4.62 -13.74 -2.78
CA GLY A 38 3.95 -14.89 -2.14
C GLY A 38 3.14 -14.50 -0.89
N GLY A 39 2.93 -13.20 -0.67
CA GLY A 39 2.25 -12.56 0.48
C GLY A 39 1.21 -13.42 1.17
N GLY A 40 1.48 -13.70 2.44
CA GLY A 40 0.52 -14.29 3.37
C GLY A 40 -0.76 -13.48 3.36
N MET A 41 -1.87 -14.19 3.27
CA MET A 41 -3.19 -13.67 3.53
C MET A 41 -3.34 -13.51 5.04
N ASP A 42 -2.69 -12.52 5.65
CA ASP A 42 -2.87 -12.19 7.06
C ASP A 42 -3.60 -10.85 7.17
N ASP A 43 -4.93 -10.97 7.31
CA ASP A 43 -5.79 -10.17 8.20
C ASP A 43 -5.74 -8.63 8.15
N HIS A 44 -6.14 -8.04 7.02
CA HIS A 44 -6.75 -6.69 7.04
C HIS A 44 -8.27 -6.80 7.30
N ALA A 45 -8.63 -7.21 8.51
CA ALA A 45 -9.98 -7.08 9.04
C ALA A 45 -9.93 -6.78 10.55
N GLU A 46 -9.76 -5.50 10.89
CA GLU A 46 -10.39 -4.90 12.07
C GLU A 46 -10.78 -3.45 11.78
#